data_AF-A0A2E6GYG4-F1
#
_entry.id   AF-A0A2E6GYG4-F1
#
_cell.length_a   1.000
_cell.length_b   1.000
_cell.length_c   1.000
_cell.angle_alpha   90.00
_cell.angle_beta   90.00
_cell.angle_gamma   90.00
#
_symmetry.space_group_name_H-M   'P 1'
#
loop_
_entity.id
_entity.type
_entity.pdbx_description
1 polymer ?
#
loop_
_entity_poly.entity_id
_entity_poly.type
_entity_poly.pdbx_seq_one_letter_code
_entity_poly.pdbx_strand_id
1 'polypeptide(L)'
;MPSDIDELSEHIINVELDYVTGEAASWDAAVAQRAALKSTISGYLSTNVGQMNVLLHTSFGVDSQADFCPPIKAEEKAILVQIYLRDYYTKESRKMAASTATTSSTSAGSAIAAGDWVSIQEGDTVIKRSSTGSQRGGGIEGAKALRNQALDAKELLDQLVRSYNMYQAMPLQVAGDETALIPTGTY
;
A
#
# COMPACT_ATOMS: atom_id res chain seq x y z
N MET A 1 17.54 -21.12 0.75
CA MET A 1 17.58 -19.72 0.30
C MET A 1 16.30 -19.06 0.79
N PRO A 2 16.32 -17.81 1.27
CA PRO A 2 15.08 -17.07 1.50
C PRO A 2 14.30 -16.97 0.17
N SER A 3 12.96 -17.09 0.24
CA SER A 3 12.11 -16.94 -0.94
C SER A 3 12.08 -15.49 -1.41
N ASP A 4 11.83 -15.26 -2.71
CA ASP A 4 11.73 -13.89 -3.25
C ASP A 4 10.67 -13.05 -2.52
N ILE A 5 9.56 -13.68 -2.12
CA ILE A 5 8.47 -13.03 -1.37
C ILE A 5 8.93 -12.67 0.06
N ASP A 6 9.70 -13.53 0.71
CA ASP A 6 10.21 -13.26 2.04
C ASP A 6 11.21 -12.09 2.06
N GLU A 7 12.06 -11.99 1.03
CA GLU A 7 12.96 -10.85 0.88
C GLU A 7 12.20 -9.55 0.65
N LEU A 8 11.18 -9.58 -0.22
CA LEU A 8 10.35 -8.40 -0.49
C LEU A 8 9.57 -7.96 0.76
N SER A 9 9.06 -8.93 1.52
CA SER A 9 8.34 -8.66 2.78
C SER A 9 9.25 -7.99 3.80
N GLU A 10 10.49 -8.43 3.90
CA GLU A 10 11.48 -7.83 4.80
C GLU A 10 11.89 -6.43 4.36
N HIS A 11 12.02 -6.20 3.05
CA HIS A 11 12.26 -4.86 2.50
C HIS A 11 11.15 -3.87 2.89
N ILE A 12 9.88 -4.26 2.72
CA ILE A 12 8.73 -3.44 3.10
C ILE A 12 8.76 -3.10 4.59
N ILE A 13 9.08 -4.07 5.44
CA ILE A 13 9.14 -3.83 6.90
C ILE A 13 10.22 -2.80 7.23
N ASN A 14 11.42 -2.94 6.67
CA ASN A 14 12.54 -2.06 7.00
C ASN A 14 12.37 -0.62 6.49
N VAL A 15 11.72 -0.44 5.33
CA VAL A 15 11.60 0.89 4.70
C VAL A 15 10.33 1.61 5.14
N GLU A 16 9.20 0.92 5.12
CA GLU A 16 7.88 1.56 5.23
C GLU A 16 7.23 1.37 6.60
N LEU A 17 7.60 0.31 7.34
CA LEU A 17 6.91 -0.08 8.58
C LEU A 17 7.82 -0.18 9.80
N ASP A 18 9.02 0.40 9.77
CA ASP A 18 9.96 0.35 10.89
C ASP A 18 9.35 0.95 12.18
N TYR A 19 8.54 2.00 12.01
CA TYR A 19 7.81 2.64 13.11
C TYR A 19 6.84 1.70 13.83
N VAL A 20 6.32 0.67 13.16
CA VAL A 20 5.37 -0.31 13.73
C VAL A 20 6.10 -1.24 14.70
N THR A 21 7.35 -1.58 14.42
CA THR A 21 8.14 -2.50 15.26
C THR A 21 8.88 -1.82 16.41
N GLY A 22 9.03 -0.49 16.37
CA GLY A 22 9.77 0.29 17.37
C GLY A 22 9.08 0.46 18.72
N GLU A 23 7.78 0.14 18.85
CA GLU A 23 6.99 0.35 20.08
C GLU A 23 6.95 -0.88 21.01
N ALA A 24 7.72 -1.93 20.72
CA ALA A 24 7.71 -3.16 21.49
C ALA A 24 8.32 -2.98 22.90
N ALA A 25 7.65 -3.54 23.92
CA ALA A 25 8.07 -3.45 25.32
C ALA A 25 9.40 -4.16 25.64
N SER A 26 9.86 -5.07 24.78
CA SER A 26 11.14 -5.77 24.90
C SER A 26 11.65 -6.20 23.52
N TRP A 27 12.96 -6.44 23.41
CA TRP A 27 13.60 -6.91 22.17
C TRP A 27 12.98 -8.22 21.65
N ASP A 28 12.72 -9.19 22.53
CA ASP A 28 12.12 -10.47 22.13
C ASP A 28 10.69 -10.30 21.58
N ALA A 29 9.92 -9.37 22.16
CA ALA A 29 8.60 -9.02 21.64
C ALA A 29 8.69 -8.32 20.28
N ALA A 30 9.69 -7.47 20.06
CA ALA A 30 9.93 -6.81 18.77
C ALA A 30 10.23 -7.83 17.67
N VAL A 31 11.10 -8.80 17.96
CA VAL A 31 11.46 -9.88 17.02
C VAL A 31 10.24 -10.74 16.69
N ALA A 32 9.43 -11.11 17.69
CA ALA A 32 8.21 -11.88 17.47
C ALA A 32 7.16 -11.12 16.64
N GLN A 33 6.96 -9.82 16.92
CA GLN A 33 6.05 -8.97 16.14
C GLN A 33 6.51 -8.82 14.70
N ARG A 34 7.82 -8.61 14.48
CA ARG A 34 8.42 -8.55 13.15
C ARG A 34 8.21 -9.84 12.36
N ALA A 35 8.41 -11.00 12.99
CA ALA A 35 8.18 -12.29 12.34
C ALA A 35 6.71 -12.50 11.96
N ALA A 36 5.78 -12.15 12.85
CA ALA A 36 4.34 -12.23 12.58
C ALA A 36 3.90 -11.27 11.46
N LEU A 37 4.43 -10.05 11.45
CA LEU A 37 4.20 -9.07 10.40
C LEU A 37 4.73 -9.57 9.05
N LYS A 38 5.96 -10.10 9.02
CA LYS A 38 6.55 -10.70 7.81
C LYS A 38 5.65 -11.79 7.24
N SER A 39 5.18 -12.72 8.06
CA SER A 39 4.28 -13.79 7.62
C SER A 39 2.94 -13.27 7.09
N THR A 40 2.45 -12.15 7.65
CA THR A 40 1.20 -11.53 7.19
C THR A 40 1.39 -10.86 5.84
N ILE A 41 2.51 -10.15 5.66
CA ILE A 41 2.87 -9.48 4.40
C ILE A 41 3.14 -10.49 3.31
N SER A 42 3.90 -11.56 3.58
CA SER A 42 4.20 -12.59 2.58
C SER A 42 2.93 -13.29 2.08
N GLY A 43 2.00 -13.61 2.99
CA GLY A 43 0.69 -14.15 2.63
C GLY A 43 -0.18 -13.17 1.82
N TYR A 44 -0.08 -11.87 2.12
CA TYR A 44 -0.77 -10.84 1.33
C TYR A 44 -0.21 -10.74 -0.09
N LEU A 45 1.12 -10.69 -0.21
CA LEU A 45 1.81 -10.55 -1.50
C LEU A 45 1.49 -11.73 -2.41
N SER A 46 1.56 -12.96 -1.89
CA SER A 46 1.28 -14.16 -2.69
C SER A 46 -0.17 -14.23 -3.18
N THR A 47 -1.12 -13.76 -2.37
CA THR A 47 -2.55 -13.77 -2.73
C THR A 47 -2.91 -12.69 -3.75
N ASN A 48 -2.24 -11.54 -3.71
CA ASN A 48 -2.61 -10.36 -4.51
C ASN A 48 -1.76 -10.14 -5.76
N VAL A 49 -0.86 -11.06 -6.12
CA VAL A 49 -0.13 -11.03 -7.41
C VAL A 49 -1.08 -10.90 -8.60
N GLY A 50 -2.27 -11.51 -8.52
CA GLY A 50 -3.30 -11.40 -9.54
C GLY A 50 -3.77 -9.96 -9.80
N GLN A 51 -3.76 -9.08 -8.78
CA GLN A 51 -4.12 -7.67 -8.99
C GLN A 51 -3.08 -6.94 -9.83
N MET A 52 -1.80 -7.24 -9.61
CA MET A 52 -0.70 -6.68 -10.41
C MET A 52 -0.81 -7.14 -11.87
N ASN A 53 -1.12 -8.40 -12.10
CA ASN A 53 -1.33 -8.95 -13.45
C ASN A 53 -2.43 -8.22 -14.23
N VAL A 54 -3.54 -7.88 -13.57
CA VAL A 54 -4.64 -7.12 -14.19
C VAL A 54 -4.18 -5.72 -14.62
N LEU A 55 -3.33 -5.07 -13.82
CA LEU A 55 -2.81 -3.72 -14.11
C LEU A 55 -1.74 -3.70 -15.20
N LEU A 56 -0.87 -4.72 -15.22
CA LEU A 56 0.26 -4.80 -16.17
C LEU A 56 -0.04 -5.60 -17.44
N HIS A 57 -1.22 -6.23 -17.52
CA HIS A 57 -1.60 -7.14 -18.60
C HIS A 57 -0.61 -8.30 -18.76
N THR A 58 -0.10 -8.81 -17.65
CA THR A 58 0.86 -9.93 -17.57
C THR A 58 0.27 -11.12 -16.81
N SER A 59 1.03 -12.21 -16.69
CA SER A 59 0.62 -13.44 -16.01
C SER A 59 1.70 -13.96 -15.05
N PHE A 60 2.02 -13.19 -14.01
CA PHE A 60 2.89 -13.63 -12.93
C PHE A 60 2.15 -14.56 -11.96
N GLY A 61 2.84 -15.57 -11.45
CA GLY A 61 2.35 -16.50 -10.45
C GLY A 61 3.35 -16.68 -9.31
N VAL A 62 2.95 -17.47 -8.32
CA VAL A 62 3.79 -17.85 -7.18
C VAL A 62 3.86 -19.37 -7.17
N ASP A 63 5.07 -19.91 -7.10
CA ASP A 63 5.29 -21.36 -7.00
C ASP A 63 5.13 -21.85 -5.55
N SER A 64 5.08 -23.17 -5.38
CA SER A 64 5.06 -23.88 -4.10
C SER A 64 6.17 -23.48 -3.11
N GLN A 65 7.28 -22.91 -3.60
CA GLN A 65 8.39 -22.39 -2.81
C GLN A 65 8.27 -20.90 -2.44
N ALA A 66 7.13 -20.26 -2.73
CA ALA A 66 6.92 -18.82 -2.55
C ALA A 66 7.83 -17.91 -3.40
N ASP A 67 8.32 -18.43 -4.53
CA ASP A 67 9.08 -17.68 -5.53
C ASP A 67 8.16 -17.24 -6.68
N PHE A 68 8.49 -16.11 -7.31
CA PHE A 68 7.71 -15.60 -8.44
C PHE A 68 8.03 -16.37 -9.73
N CYS A 69 6.99 -16.79 -10.44
CA CYS A 69 7.11 -17.49 -11.71
C CYS A 69 6.21 -16.83 -12.78
N PRO A 70 6.77 -16.23 -13.85
CA PRO A 70 8.19 -15.99 -14.10
C PRO A 70 8.83 -15.02 -13.09
N PRO A 71 10.17 -15.00 -12.96
CA PRO A 71 10.85 -14.13 -12.01
C PRO A 71 10.59 -12.66 -12.36
N ILE A 72 10.13 -11.90 -11.36
CA ILE A 72 9.81 -10.48 -11.49
C ILE A 72 11.07 -9.61 -11.33
N LYS A 73 11.14 -8.49 -12.06
CA LYS A 73 12.25 -7.54 -11.96
C LYS A 73 11.94 -6.48 -10.90
N ALA A 74 12.86 -5.52 -10.73
CA ALA A 74 12.73 -4.45 -9.74
C ALA A 74 11.48 -3.58 -9.94
N GLU A 75 11.09 -3.33 -11.19
CA GLU A 75 9.92 -2.51 -11.51
C GLU A 75 8.61 -3.16 -11.06
N GLU A 76 8.43 -4.46 -11.36
CA GLU A 76 7.24 -5.19 -10.92
C GLU A 76 7.23 -5.37 -9.39
N LYS A 77 8.40 -5.57 -8.77
CA LYS A 77 8.53 -5.56 -7.30
C LYS A 77 8.06 -4.23 -6.70
N ALA A 78 8.49 -3.10 -7.27
CA ALA A 78 8.07 -1.77 -6.81
C ALA A 78 6.56 -1.55 -6.96
N ILE A 79 5.96 -1.99 -8.07
CA ILE A 79 4.51 -1.92 -8.29
C ILE A 79 3.76 -2.76 -7.25
N LEU A 80 4.24 -3.97 -6.96
CA LEU A 80 3.62 -4.85 -5.96
C LEU A 80 3.69 -4.27 -4.54
N VAL A 81 4.83 -3.66 -4.18
CA VAL A 81 5.00 -2.92 -2.92
C VAL A 81 3.98 -1.78 -2.84
N GLN A 82 3.80 -1.02 -3.92
CA GLN A 82 2.90 0.11 -3.94
C GLN A 82 1.41 -0.31 -3.80
N ILE A 83 1.02 -1.44 -4.41
CA ILE A 83 -0.30 -2.05 -4.20
C ILE A 83 -0.51 -2.39 -2.72
N TYR A 84 0.49 -3.03 -2.09
CA TYR A 84 0.42 -3.37 -0.66
C TYR A 84 0.23 -2.12 0.19
N LEU A 85 1.06 -1.07 -0.01
CA LEU A 85 1.01 0.16 0.79
C LEU A 85 -0.33 0.87 0.68
N ARG A 86 -0.87 1.02 -0.53
CA ARG A 86 -2.20 1.59 -0.77
C ARG A 86 -3.26 0.88 0.08
N ASP A 87 -3.29 -0.44 0.04
CA ASP A 87 -4.32 -1.23 0.71
C ASP A 87 -4.10 -1.29 2.22
N TYR A 88 -2.85 -1.31 2.66
CA TYR A 88 -2.46 -1.22 4.07
C TYR A 88 -2.94 0.10 4.69
N TYR A 89 -2.55 1.26 4.13
CA TYR A 89 -2.95 2.58 4.63
C TYR A 89 -4.47 2.79 4.56
N THR A 90 -5.14 2.25 3.53
CA THR A 90 -6.61 2.30 3.43
C THR A 90 -7.30 1.45 4.51
N LYS A 91 -6.75 0.29 4.87
CA LYS A 91 -7.27 -0.53 5.98
C LYS A 91 -7.00 0.13 7.33
N GLU A 92 -5.80 0.68 7.51
CA GLU A 92 -5.39 1.31 8.76
C GLU A 92 -6.18 2.60 9.05
N SER A 93 -6.36 3.47 8.04
CA SER A 93 -7.20 4.68 8.17
C SER A 93 -8.64 4.34 8.56
N ARG A 94 -9.23 3.28 7.98
CA ARG A 94 -10.57 2.80 8.36
C ARG A 94 -10.61 2.28 9.79
N LYS A 95 -9.60 1.50 10.20
CA LYS A 95 -9.49 0.99 11.58
C LYS A 95 -9.41 2.13 12.60
N MET A 96 -8.60 3.15 12.33
CA MET A 96 -8.46 4.34 13.19
C MET A 96 -9.74 5.16 13.26
N ALA A 97 -10.40 5.40 12.12
CA ALA A 97 -11.67 6.11 12.08
C ALA A 97 -12.78 5.35 12.84
N ALA A 98 -12.87 4.03 12.64
CA ALA A 98 -13.84 3.18 13.33
C ALA A 98 -13.64 3.17 14.84
N SER A 99 -12.40 3.05 15.31
CA SER A 99 -12.05 3.12 16.75
C SER A 99 -12.53 4.40 17.42
N THR A 100 -12.51 5.51 16.68
CA THR A 100 -12.99 6.80 17.18
C THR A 100 -14.53 6.82 17.28
N ALA A 101 -15.22 6.27 16.29
CA ALA A 101 -16.68 6.21 16.25
C ALA A 101 -17.31 5.27 17.30
N THR A 102 -16.64 4.16 17.66
CA THR A 102 -17.11 3.27 18.73
C THR A 102 -16.93 3.87 20.13
N THR A 103 -15.95 4.78 20.30
CA THR A 103 -15.71 5.44 21.59
C THR A 103 -16.74 6.55 21.86
N SER A 104 -17.34 7.12 20.82
CA SER A 104 -18.37 8.17 20.95
C SER A 104 -19.80 7.65 21.10
N SER A 105 -20.03 6.34 20.99
CA SER A 105 -21.38 5.74 21.00
C SER A 105 -21.76 4.95 22.26
N THR A 106 -20.91 4.90 23.29
CA THR A 106 -21.28 4.31 24.59
C THR A 106 -21.69 5.38 25.60
N SER A 107 -22.90 5.91 25.43
CA SER A 107 -23.70 6.45 26.52
C SER A 107 -24.31 5.31 27.35
N ALA A 108 -23.47 4.50 27.98
CA ALA A 108 -23.89 3.54 29.00
C ALA A 108 -22.69 3.16 29.88
N GLY A 109 -22.45 4.00 30.89
CA GLY A 109 -21.71 3.69 32.11
C GLY A 109 -20.41 2.90 32.00
N SER A 110 -19.26 3.58 32.04
CA SER A 110 -18.10 3.27 32.92
C SER A 110 -16.84 3.99 32.43
N ALA A 111 -16.21 4.73 33.35
CA ALA A 111 -14.88 5.34 33.26
C ALA A 111 -14.59 6.20 32.00
N ILE A 112 -15.31 7.32 31.89
CA ILE A 112 -14.80 8.50 31.17
C ILE A 112 -13.53 8.93 31.90
N ALA A 113 -12.36 8.73 31.29
CA ALA A 113 -11.16 9.44 31.69
C ALA A 113 -11.48 10.94 31.56
N ALA A 114 -11.71 11.59 32.70
CA ALA A 114 -12.06 12.99 32.81
C ALA A 114 -10.93 13.82 32.22
N GLY A 115 -11.06 14.25 30.95
CA GLY A 115 -10.00 15.07 30.36
C GLY A 115 -9.99 15.35 28.87
N ASP A 116 -11.04 15.10 28.06
CA ASP A 116 -11.00 15.47 26.64
C ASP A 116 -12.25 16.20 26.15
N TRP A 117 -12.40 17.46 26.58
CA TRP A 117 -13.32 18.39 25.93
C TRP A 117 -12.72 18.79 24.57
N VAL A 118 -13.45 18.60 23.47
CA VAL A 118 -12.92 18.89 22.11
C VAL A 118 -13.09 20.36 21.72
N SER A 119 -14.14 21.00 22.23
CA SER A 119 -14.37 22.43 22.05
C SER A 119 -15.23 22.98 23.17
N ILE A 120 -14.82 24.10 23.76
CA ILE A 120 -15.67 24.88 24.65
C ILE A 120 -16.08 26.12 23.85
N GLN A 121 -17.39 26.33 23.73
CA GLN A 121 -17.97 27.53 23.14
C GLN A 121 -18.62 28.34 24.25
N GLU A 122 -18.10 29.53 24.50
CA GLU A 122 -18.68 30.50 25.43
C GLU A 122 -18.94 31.79 24.64
N GLY A 123 -20.22 32.07 24.40
CA GLY A 123 -20.66 33.23 23.61
C GLY A 123 -20.10 33.24 22.19
N ASP A 124 -19.20 34.19 21.92
CA ASP A 124 -18.56 34.43 20.61
C ASP A 124 -17.14 33.83 20.51
N THR A 125 -16.66 33.17 21.57
CA THR A 125 -15.33 32.55 21.58
C THR A 125 -15.43 31.04 21.58
N VAL A 126 -14.72 30.42 20.63
CA VAL A 126 -14.62 28.97 20.51
C VAL A 126 -13.16 28.57 20.72
N ILE A 127 -12.88 27.88 21.81
CA ILE A 127 -11.56 27.30 22.07
C ILE A 127 -11.64 25.83 21.65
N LYS A 128 -10.89 25.47 20.61
CA LYS A 128 -10.67 24.08 20.19
C LYS A 128 -9.28 23.68 20.64
N ARG A 129 -9.18 22.64 21.46
CA ARG A 129 -7.88 22.00 21.71
C ARG A 129 -7.61 20.97 20.62
N SER A 130 -6.46 21.04 19.96
CA SER A 130 -5.96 19.86 19.26
C SER A 130 -5.63 18.83 20.34
N SER A 131 -6.18 17.63 20.22
CA SER A 131 -5.95 16.53 21.15
C SER A 131 -4.53 15.97 20.95
N THR A 132 -3.50 16.76 21.24
CA THR A 132 -2.08 16.37 21.09
C THR A 132 -1.60 15.46 22.25
N GLY A 133 -2.44 15.24 23.27
CA GLY A 133 -2.06 14.55 24.51
C GLY A 133 -2.51 13.10 24.67
N SER A 134 -3.13 12.49 23.67
CA SER A 134 -3.39 11.05 23.66
C SER A 134 -2.92 10.52 22.33
N GLN A 135 -1.94 9.61 22.33
CA GLN A 135 -1.53 8.84 21.15
C GLN A 135 -2.68 8.04 20.51
N ARG A 136 -3.92 8.17 21.03
CA ARG A 136 -5.16 7.59 20.53
C ARG A 136 -6.32 8.60 20.39
N GLY A 137 -6.10 9.88 20.73
CA GLY A 137 -7.11 10.96 20.70
C GLY A 137 -7.18 11.76 19.40
N GLY A 138 -6.11 11.73 18.57
CA GLY A 138 -6.10 12.32 17.23
C GLY A 138 -6.64 11.40 16.12
N GLY A 139 -7.56 10.48 16.44
CA GLY A 139 -7.96 9.39 15.53
C GLY A 139 -8.46 9.86 14.16
N ILE A 140 -9.17 10.99 14.10
CA ILE A 140 -9.67 11.57 12.83
C ILE A 140 -8.55 12.23 12.03
N GLU A 141 -7.65 12.96 12.69
CA GLU A 141 -6.52 13.62 12.01
C GLU A 141 -5.49 12.61 11.53
N GLY A 142 -5.17 11.60 12.34
CA GLY A 142 -4.35 10.45 11.95
C GLY A 142 -5.00 9.63 10.83
N ALA A 143 -6.31 9.38 10.89
CA ALA A 143 -7.02 8.72 9.78
C ALA A 143 -6.99 9.52 8.48
N LYS A 144 -7.03 10.87 8.56
CA LYS A 144 -6.86 11.74 7.38
C LYS A 144 -5.43 11.66 6.83
N ALA A 145 -4.42 11.68 7.69
CA ALA A 145 -3.02 11.55 7.28
C ALA A 145 -2.77 10.21 6.56
N LEU A 146 -3.22 9.10 7.14
CA LEU A 146 -3.14 7.77 6.51
C LEU A 146 -3.94 7.70 5.20
N ARG A 147 -5.10 8.37 5.13
CA ARG A 147 -5.86 8.45 3.88
C ARG A 147 -5.11 9.22 2.80
N ASN A 148 -4.41 10.30 3.16
CA ASN A 148 -3.58 11.05 2.22
C ASN A 148 -2.38 10.22 1.75
N GLN A 149 -1.72 9.48 2.64
CA GLN A 149 -0.66 8.54 2.28
C GLN A 149 -1.16 7.43 1.35
N ALA A 150 -2.38 6.93 1.56
CA ALA A 150 -3.01 5.97 0.65
C ALA A 150 -3.28 6.56 -0.75
N LEU A 151 -3.60 7.86 -0.83
CA LEU A 151 -3.80 8.56 -2.10
C LEU A 151 -2.47 8.79 -2.82
N ASP A 152 -1.43 9.22 -2.11
CA ASP A 152 -0.07 9.38 -2.65
C ASP A 152 0.47 8.05 -3.19
N ALA A 153 0.32 6.99 -2.39
CA ALA A 153 0.62 5.62 -2.80
C ALA A 153 -0.11 5.20 -4.08
N LYS A 154 -1.37 5.61 -4.24
CA LYS A 154 -2.15 5.33 -5.45
C LYS A 154 -1.63 6.12 -6.66
N GLU A 155 -1.28 7.38 -6.49
CA GLU A 155 -0.74 8.22 -7.57
C GLU A 155 0.57 7.66 -8.11
N LEU A 156 1.49 7.28 -7.21
CA LEU A 156 2.74 6.63 -7.58
C LEU A 156 2.50 5.29 -8.30
N LEU A 157 1.52 4.50 -7.83
CA LEU A 157 1.13 3.25 -8.51
C LEU A 157 0.68 3.52 -9.94
N ASP A 158 -0.21 4.49 -10.14
CA ASP A 158 -0.74 4.84 -11.47
C ASP A 158 0.38 5.32 -12.40
N GLN A 159 1.37 6.06 -11.86
CA GLN A 159 2.55 6.48 -12.60
C GLN A 159 3.44 5.30 -13.01
N LEU A 160 3.74 4.38 -12.09
CA LEU A 160 4.57 3.20 -12.34
C LEU A 160 3.90 2.24 -13.33
N VAL A 161 2.61 1.99 -13.19
CA VAL A 161 1.85 1.15 -14.12
C VAL A 161 1.84 1.78 -15.52
N ARG A 162 1.63 3.10 -15.60
CA ARG A 162 1.66 3.81 -16.89
C ARG A 162 3.03 3.72 -17.55
N SER A 163 4.12 3.98 -16.81
CA SER A 163 5.47 3.90 -17.38
C SER A 163 5.79 2.49 -17.82
N TYR A 164 5.48 1.48 -16.99
CA TYR A 164 5.70 0.07 -17.31
C TYR A 164 5.00 -0.33 -18.61
N ASN A 165 3.70 -0.04 -18.72
CA ASN A 165 2.90 -0.40 -19.89
C ASN A 165 3.37 0.37 -21.15
N MET A 166 3.80 1.62 -21.01
CA MET A 166 4.34 2.40 -22.13
C MET A 166 5.64 1.77 -22.67
N TYR A 167 6.56 1.33 -21.80
CA TYR A 167 7.82 0.71 -22.23
C TYR A 167 7.65 -0.71 -22.79
N GLN A 168 6.66 -1.46 -22.29
CA GLN A 168 6.33 -2.80 -22.81
C GLN A 168 5.56 -2.74 -24.14
N ALA A 169 4.86 -1.64 -24.42
CA ALA A 169 4.18 -1.41 -25.68
C ALA A 169 5.20 -1.10 -26.79
N MET A 170 5.84 -2.13 -27.34
CA MET A 170 6.62 -1.98 -28.57
C MET A 170 5.72 -1.46 -29.71
N PRO A 171 6.08 -0.37 -30.40
CA PRO A 171 5.32 0.09 -31.55
C PRO A 171 5.46 -0.94 -32.67
N LEU A 172 4.35 -1.55 -33.07
CA LEU A 172 4.29 -2.39 -34.28
C LEU A 172 4.41 -1.46 -35.48
N GLN A 173 5.58 -1.40 -36.10
CA GLN A 173 5.74 -0.72 -37.37
C GLN A 173 5.08 -1.56 -38.47
N VAL A 174 3.98 -1.07 -39.02
CA VAL A 174 3.39 -1.63 -40.24
C VAL A 174 4.25 -1.17 -41.41
N ALA A 175 5.09 -2.05 -41.94
CA ALA A 175 5.73 -1.83 -43.23
C ALA A 175 4.69 -2.14 -44.32
N GLY A 176 4.35 -1.14 -45.13
CA GLY A 176 3.49 -1.35 -46.30
C GLY A 176 4.26 -2.14 -47.36
N ASP A 177 3.80 -3.34 -47.68
CA ASP A 177 4.38 -4.20 -48.72
C ASP A 177 3.86 -3.85 -50.14
N GLU A 178 3.46 -2.60 -50.34
CA GLU A 178 2.96 -2.12 -51.63
C GLU A 178 4.01 -1.19 -52.24
N THR A 179 4.91 -1.74 -53.06
CA THR A 179 5.04 -1.43 -54.49
C THR A 179 6.28 -2.12 -55.08
N ALA A 180 6.13 -3.22 -55.83
CA ALA A 180 7.09 -3.60 -56.89
C ALA A 180 6.55 -4.76 -57.75
N LEU A 181 5.90 -4.43 -58.87
CA LEU A 181 6.02 -5.19 -60.13
C LEU A 181 5.73 -4.24 -61.30
N ILE A 182 6.75 -3.49 -61.75
CA ILE A 182 6.75 -2.89 -63.09
C ILE A 182 7.53 -3.87 -63.98
N PRO A 183 6.87 -4.66 -64.84
CA PRO A 183 7.58 -5.55 -65.76
C PRO A 183 8.32 -4.71 -66.81
N THR A 184 9.64 -4.83 -66.85
CA THR A 184 10.49 -4.30 -67.92
C THR A 184 10.22 -5.07 -69.21
N GLY A 185 9.32 -4.54 -70.03
CA GLY A 185 9.13 -4.96 -71.41
C GLY A 185 10.33 -4.55 -72.25
N THR A 186 11.07 -5.54 -72.75
CA THR A 186 12.05 -5.40 -73.82
C THR A 186 11.32 -5.59 -75.15
N TYR A 187 11.40 -4.59 -76.03
CA TYR A 187 11.22 -4.70 -77.49
C TYR A 187 12.20 -3.74 -78.16
#